data_AF-A0A640SY60-F1
#
_entry.id   AF-A0A640SY60-F1
#
_cell.length_a   1.000
_cell.length_b   1.000
_cell.length_c   1.000
_cell.angle_alpha   90.00
_cell.angle_beta   90.00
_cell.angle_gamma   90.00
#
_symmetry.space_group_name_H-M   'P 1'
#
loop_
_entity.id
_entity.type
_entity.pdbx_description
1 polymer ?
#
loop_
_entity_poly.entity_id
_entity_poly.type
_entity_poly.pdbx_seq_one_letter_code
_entity_poly.pdbx_strand_id
1 'polypeptide(L)' 'MEAAEQFWADVTGADPSAFGKTTLKKHNPRTVRKNVGADYHGCLMIRVQQCAELYRRIEGWWYGIVLGAERPA' A
#
# COMPACT_ATOMS: atom_id res chain seq x y z
N MET A 1 -15.33 11.04 -0.50
CA MET A 1 -14.12 10.19 -0.47
C MET A 1 -13.64 10.08 0.96
N GLU A 2 -13.51 11.20 1.67
CA GLU A 2 -13.30 11.29 3.12
C GLU A 2 -14.00 10.20 3.95
N ALA A 3 -15.31 9.97 3.75
CA ALA A 3 -16.04 8.96 4.53
C ALA A 3 -15.54 7.50 4.34
N ALA A 4 -14.99 7.16 3.17
CA ALA A 4 -14.41 5.84 2.94
C ALA A 4 -13.01 5.75 3.55
N GLU A 5 -12.20 6.80 3.43
CA GLU A 5 -10.86 6.87 4.02
C GLU A 5 -10.92 6.84 5.55
N GLN A 6 -11.85 7.59 6.16
CA GLN A 6 -12.08 7.56 7.60
C GLN A 6 -12.55 6.18 8.07
N PHE A 7 -13.50 5.56 7.36
CA PHE A 7 -13.96 4.20 7.69
C PHE A 7 -12.78 3.21 7.70
N TRP A 8 -11.92 3.23 6.68
CA TRP A 8 -10.77 2.34 6.64
C TRP A 8 -9.68 2.71 7.66
N ALA A 9 -9.49 3.99 7.98
CA ALA A 9 -8.62 4.42 9.09
C ALA A 9 -9.08 3.78 10.40
N ASP A 10 -10.37 3.89 10.71
CA ASP A 10 -10.95 3.37 11.94
C ASP A 10 -10.86 1.84 12.00
N VAL A 11 -11.11 1.16 10.88
CA VAL A 11 -11.03 -0.31 10.80
C VAL A 11 -9.59 -0.83 10.88
N THR A 12 -8.62 -0.14 10.27
CA THR A 12 -7.24 -0.63 10.17
C THR A 12 -6.30 -0.08 11.25
N GLY A 13 -6.67 1.02 11.90
CA GLY A 13 -5.78 1.79 12.77
C GLY A 13 -4.65 2.48 12.01
N ALA A 14 -4.68 2.52 10.68
CA ALA A 14 -3.68 3.20 9.87
C ALA A 14 -3.86 4.72 9.95
N ASP A 15 -2.75 5.45 9.95
CA ASP A 15 -2.79 6.90 9.80
C ASP A 15 -3.35 7.26 8.41
N PRO A 16 -4.26 8.25 8.29
CA PRO A 16 -4.82 8.64 6.99
C PRO A 16 -3.78 9.01 5.93
N SER A 17 -2.59 9.49 6.34
CA SER A 17 -1.48 9.79 5.42
C SER A 17 -0.87 8.54 4.76
N ALA A 18 -1.13 7.34 5.30
CA ALA A 18 -0.71 6.08 4.70
C ALA A 18 -1.59 5.68 3.50
N PHE A 19 -2.77 6.30 3.34
CA PHE A 19 -3.62 6.02 2.20
C PHE A 19 -3.13 6.74 0.94
N GLY A 20 -3.08 5.98 -0.16
CA GLY A 20 -2.85 6.54 -1.48
C GLY A 20 -4.10 7.21 -2.04
N LYS A 21 -3.96 7.86 -3.19
CA LYS A 21 -5.07 8.51 -3.90
C LYS A 21 -6.24 7.54 -4.14
N THR A 22 -7.42 7.89 -3.63
CA THR A 22 -8.65 7.12 -3.87
C THR A 22 -8.97 7.05 -5.37
N THR A 23 -9.27 5.84 -5.84
CA THR A 23 -9.63 5.59 -7.24
C THR A 23 -11.10 5.23 -7.37
N LEU A 24 -11.85 6.02 -8.15
CA LEU A 24 -13.26 5.77 -8.43
C LEU A 24 -13.39 4.94 -9.71
N LYS A 25 -13.94 3.72 -9.60
CA LYS A 25 -14.29 2.92 -10.77
C LYS A 25 -15.51 3.52 -11.46
N LYS A 26 -15.48 3.58 -12.80
CA LYS A 26 -16.62 4.02 -13.60
C LYS A 26 -17.84 3.15 -13.28
N HIS A 27 -18.95 3.80 -12.99
CA HIS A 27 -20.20 3.12 -12.66
C HIS A 27 -20.72 2.32 -13.87
N ASN A 28 -21.13 1.07 -13.63
CA ASN A 28 -21.87 0.26 -14.59
C ASN A 28 -23.28 0.04 -14.01
N PRO A 29 -24.34 0.60 -14.64
CA PRO A 29 -25.72 0.50 -14.16
C PRO A 29 -26.21 -0.95 -14.01
N ARG A 30 -25.71 -1.88 -14.84
CA ARG A 30 -25.96 -3.31 -14.71
C ARG A 30 -24.74 -3.99 -14.11
N THR A 31 -24.66 -3.98 -12.78
CA THR A 31 -23.59 -4.63 -12.04
C THR A 31 -24.00 -6.04 -11.59
N VAL A 32 -23.11 -7.02 -11.82
CA VAL A 32 -23.21 -8.37 -11.23
C VAL A 32 -22.47 -8.47 -9.88
N ARG A 33 -21.90 -7.36 -9.40
CA ARG A 33 -21.17 -7.32 -8.12
C ARG A 33 -22.16 -7.50 -6.96
N LYS A 34 -21.77 -8.33 -5.99
CA LYS A 34 -22.55 -8.56 -4.77
C LYS A 34 -22.35 -7.47 -3.70
N ASN A 35 -21.24 -6.75 -3.77
CA ASN A 35 -20.93 -5.64 -2.85
C ASN A 35 -21.63 -4.37 -3.34
N VAL A 36 -22.93 -4.31 -3.08
CA VAL A 36 -23.82 -3.18 -3.38
C VAL A 36 -24.63 -2.91 -2.11
N GLY A 37 -24.80 -1.64 -1.74
CA GLY A 37 -25.50 -1.27 -0.52
C GLY A 37 -25.04 0.09 0.02
N ALA A 38 -25.82 0.67 0.93
CA ALA A 38 -25.50 1.93 1.59
C ALA A 38 -24.27 1.82 2.48
N ASP A 39 -24.04 0.64 3.08
CA ASP A 39 -22.92 0.37 4.00
C ASP A 39 -21.65 -0.10 3.28
N TYR A 40 -21.60 -0.02 1.94
CA TYR A 40 -20.42 -0.39 1.19
C TYR A 40 -19.45 0.78 1.05
N HIS A 41 -18.37 0.74 1.82
CA HIS A 41 -17.33 1.79 1.86
C HIS A 41 -16.20 1.59 0.82
N GLY A 42 -16.45 0.82 -0.24
CA GLY A 42 -15.43 0.50 -1.26
C GLY A 42 -14.52 -0.68 -0.88
N CYS A 43 -13.42 -0.84 -1.62
CA CYS A 43 -12.39 -1.83 -1.33
C CYS A 43 -11.11 -1.12 -0.89
N LEU A 44 -10.51 -1.57 0.20
CA LEU A 44 -9.14 -1.20 0.57
C LEU A 44 -8.13 -2.02 -0.24
N MET A 45 -7.24 -1.34 -0.95
CA MET A 45 -6.12 -2.01 -1.64
C MET A 45 -4.91 -2.06 -0.72
N ILE A 46 -4.44 -3.27 -0.43
CA ILE A 46 -3.24 -3.50 0.37
C ILE A 46 -2.10 -3.92 -0.56
N ARG A 47 -0.98 -3.19 -0.52
CA ARG A 47 0.24 -3.56 -1.25
C ARG A 47 1.23 -4.19 -0.27
N VAL A 48 1.47 -5.48 -0.42
CA VAL A 48 2.49 -6.20 0.34
C VAL A 48 3.78 -6.18 -0.49
N GLN A 49 4.85 -5.62 0.05
CA GLN A 49 6.15 -5.59 -0.61
C GLN A 49 6.78 -6.99 -0.57
N GLN A 50 6.56 -7.78 -1.61
CA GLN A 50 7.21 -9.07 -1.76
C GLN A 50 8.74 -8.87 -1.84
N CYS A 51 9.51 -9.76 -1.22
CA CYS A 51 10.98 -9.75 -1.24
C CYS A 51 11.66 -8.52 -0.60
N ALA A 52 10.94 -7.67 0.15
CA ALA A 52 11.54 -6.49 0.78
C ALA A 52 12.75 -6.87 1.67
N GLU A 53 12.67 -8.00 2.37
CA GLU A 53 13.80 -8.52 3.14
C GLU A 53 15.00 -8.90 2.27
N LEU A 54 14.77 -9.63 1.18
CA LEU A 54 15.82 -10.03 0.25
C LEU A 54 16.48 -8.80 -0.40
N TYR A 55 15.69 -7.83 -0.86
CA TYR A 55 16.22 -6.59 -1.45
C TYR A 55 17.05 -5.78 -0.45
N ARG A 56 16.59 -5.66 0.81
CA ARG A 56 17.38 -5.00 1.87
C ARG A 56 18.70 -5.72 2.18
N ARG A 57 18.71 -7.06 2.14
CA ARG A 57 19.94 -7.86 2.31
C ARG A 57 20.92 -7.62 1.15
N ILE A 58 20.43 -7.65 -0.08
CA ILE A 58 21.24 -7.37 -1.29
C ILE A 58 21.82 -5.96 -1.24
N GLU A 59 20.99 -4.97 -0.90
CA GLU A 59 21.41 -3.58 -0.73
C GLU A 59 22.51 -3.45 0.34
N GLY A 60 22.33 -4.09 1.50
CA GLY A 60 23.33 -4.10 2.57
C GLY A 60 24.67 -4.72 2.13
N TRP A 61 24.64 -5.85 1.41
CA TRP A 61 25.86 -6.46 0.88
C TRP A 61 26.58 -5.57 -0.13
N TRP A 62 25.83 -4.97 -1.05
CA TRP A 62 26.38 -4.07 -2.05
C TRP A 62 27.07 -2.86 -1.40
N TYR A 63 26.39 -2.18 -0.48
CA TYR A 63 27.00 -1.07 0.27
C TYR A 63 28.24 -1.52 1.04
N GLY A 64 28.20 -2.70 1.68
CA GLY A 64 29.36 -3.26 2.37
C GLY A 64 30.58 -3.44 1.46
N ILE A 65 30.37 -3.93 0.23
CA ILE A 65 31.45 -4.11 -0.75
C ILE A 65 32.00 -2.76 -1.21
N VAL A 66 31.13 -1.84 -1.65
CA VAL A 66 31.55 -0.54 -2.19
C VAL A 66 32.25 0.30 -1.12
N LEU A 67 31.62 0.48 0.05
CA LEU A 67 32.20 1.26 1.15
C LEU A 67 33.42 0.59 1.79
N GLY A 68 33.55 -0.73 1.66
CA GLY A 68 34.76 -1.45 2.05
C GLY A 68 35.91 -1.18 1.09
N ALA A 69 35.64 -1.19 -0.23
CA ALA A 69 36.64 -0.91 -1.26
C ALA A 69 37.13 0.55 -1.26
N GLU A 70 36.26 1.49 -0.91
CA GLU A 70 36.61 2.92 -0.81
C GLU A 70 37.36 3.29 0.46
N ARG A 71 37.48 2.37 1.44
CA ARG A 71 38.15 2.66 2.71
C ARG A 71 39.67 2.52 2.55
N PRO A 72 40.46 3.58 2.77
CA PRO A 72 41.91 3.44 2.83
C PRO A 72 42.33 2.61 4.06
N ALA A 73 43.47 1.94 3.96
CA ALA A 73 44.03 1.06 5.00
C ALA A 73 44.40 1.83 6.29
#